data_AF-A0A958YKH9-F1
#
_entry.id   AF-A0A958YKH9-F1
#
_cell.length_a   1.000
_cell.length_b   1.000
_cell.length_c   1.000
_cell.angle_alpha   90.00
_cell.angle_beta   90.00
_cell.angle_gamma   90.00
#
_symmetry.space_group_name_H-M   'P 1'
#
loop_
_entity.id
_entity.type
_entity.pdbx_description
1 polymer ?
#
loop_
_entity_poly.entity_id
_entity_poly.type
_entity_poly.pdbx_seq_one_letter_code
_entity_poly.pdbx_strand_id
1 'polypeptide(L)'
;MKNNILKTALVFVLALTVASFTSISDKTVNVKESQITWKGYKVTGQHEGTISLKEGSLTFSDSKLTGGHFVMDMTSITVTDLEGEYKGKLEKHLKSDDFFVLEKHSTASFKITKADGKNGKYKV
;
A
#
# COMPACT_ATOMS: atom_id res chain seq x y z
N MET A 1 55.29 -9.01 -14.38
CA MET A 1 54.04 -9.78 -14.56
C MET A 1 53.11 -9.70 -13.34
N LYS A 2 53.56 -10.02 -12.11
CA LYS A 2 52.75 -9.94 -10.87
C LYS A 2 52.04 -8.59 -10.63
N ASN A 3 52.73 -7.46 -10.78
CA ASN A 3 52.14 -6.12 -10.54
C ASN A 3 51.06 -5.74 -11.57
N ASN A 4 51.14 -6.28 -12.79
CA ASN A 4 50.13 -6.00 -13.81
C ASN A 4 48.88 -6.82 -13.50
N ILE A 5 49.02 -8.09 -13.13
CA ILE A 5 47.92 -8.96 -12.70
C ILE A 5 47.19 -8.39 -11.47
N LEU A 6 47.93 -7.87 -10.49
CA LEU A 6 47.37 -7.20 -9.31
C LEU A 6 46.56 -5.94 -9.67
N LYS A 7 47.06 -5.12 -10.60
CA LYS A 7 46.32 -3.95 -11.10
C LYS A 7 45.08 -4.35 -11.89
N THR A 8 45.15 -5.37 -12.74
CA THR A 8 43.99 -5.86 -13.50
C THR A 8 42.93 -6.45 -12.58
N ALA A 9 43.33 -7.23 -11.57
CA ALA A 9 42.43 -7.74 -10.55
C ALA A 9 41.76 -6.61 -9.76
N LEU A 10 42.49 -5.55 -9.40
CA LEU A 10 41.94 -4.39 -8.71
C LEU A 10 40.88 -3.65 -9.56
N VAL A 11 41.16 -3.46 -10.85
CA VAL A 11 40.21 -2.85 -11.81
C VAL A 11 38.98 -3.73 -12.00
N PHE A 12 39.14 -5.05 -12.04
CA PHE A 12 38.02 -5.99 -12.19
C PHE A 12 37.14 -6.04 -10.94
N VAL A 13 37.74 -6.02 -9.74
CA VAL A 13 37.03 -5.90 -8.47
C VAL A 13 36.27 -4.58 -8.41
N LEU A 14 36.91 -3.46 -8.78
CA LEU A 14 36.26 -2.15 -8.83
C LEU A 14 35.07 -2.16 -9.82
N ALA A 15 35.22 -2.73 -11.00
CA ALA A 15 34.14 -2.85 -11.99
C ALA A 15 32.96 -3.73 -11.48
N LEU A 16 33.24 -4.83 -10.78
CA LEU A 16 32.20 -5.70 -10.20
C LEU A 16 31.39 -4.99 -9.10
N THR A 17 32.05 -4.13 -8.30
CA THR A 17 31.35 -3.37 -7.25
C THR A 17 30.37 -2.35 -7.83
N VAL A 18 30.67 -1.77 -9.00
CA VAL A 18 29.77 -0.81 -9.68
C VAL A 18 28.60 -1.51 -10.39
N ALA A 19 28.76 -2.78 -10.77
CA ALA A 19 27.70 -3.55 -11.45
C ALA A 19 26.58 -4.03 -10.51
N SER A 20 26.75 -3.95 -9.18
CA SER A 20 25.83 -4.54 -8.20
C SER A 20 24.85 -3.55 -7.57
N PHE A 21 24.71 -2.34 -8.11
CA PHE A 21 23.76 -1.35 -7.60
C PHE A 21 22.35 -1.57 -8.16
N THR A 22 21.45 -2.06 -7.32
CA THR A 22 20.00 -2.07 -7.62
C THR A 22 19.43 -0.67 -7.39
N SER A 23 18.65 -0.17 -8.33
CA SER A 23 17.95 1.09 -8.20
C SER A 23 16.72 0.93 -7.29
N ILE A 24 16.67 1.67 -6.18
CA ILE A 24 15.49 1.74 -5.31
C ILE A 24 14.76 3.06 -5.61
N SER A 25 13.46 2.97 -5.84
CA SER A 25 12.60 4.12 -6.11
C SER A 25 11.27 3.97 -5.39
N ASP A 26 10.98 4.93 -4.52
CA ASP A 26 9.65 5.07 -3.93
C ASP A 26 8.79 5.98 -4.81
N LYS A 27 7.54 5.55 -5.04
CA LYS A 27 6.52 6.32 -5.75
C LYS A 27 5.36 6.61 -4.82
N THR A 28 5.13 7.90 -4.56
CA THR A 28 3.97 8.37 -3.79
C THR A 28 2.68 8.17 -4.58
N VAL A 29 1.65 7.67 -3.90
CA VAL A 29 0.32 7.48 -4.47
C VAL A 29 -0.44 8.81 -4.47
N ASN A 30 -1.17 9.11 -5.56
CA ASN A 30 -2.08 10.24 -5.58
C ASN A 30 -3.34 9.91 -4.78
N VAL A 31 -3.36 10.32 -3.51
CA VAL A 31 -4.46 10.04 -2.58
C VAL A 31 -5.79 10.70 -2.98
N LYS A 32 -5.77 11.77 -3.80
CA LYS A 32 -6.99 12.44 -4.27
C LYS A 32 -7.68 11.69 -5.40
N GLU A 33 -6.90 10.95 -6.18
CA GLU A 33 -7.39 10.13 -7.30
C GLU A 33 -7.52 8.65 -6.93
N SER A 34 -7.25 8.31 -5.67
CA SER A 34 -7.27 6.94 -5.16
C SER A 34 -8.30 6.78 -4.05
N GLN A 35 -8.91 5.61 -3.96
CA GLN A 35 -9.95 5.32 -2.98
C GLN A 35 -9.92 3.84 -2.60
N ILE A 36 -10.26 3.54 -1.34
CA ILE A 36 -10.54 2.18 -0.89
C ILE A 36 -12.06 1.96 -0.98
N THR A 37 -12.46 0.86 -1.62
CA THR A 37 -13.84 0.40 -1.63
C THR A 37 -13.99 -0.78 -0.67
N TRP A 38 -15.11 -0.84 0.04
CA TRP A 38 -15.45 -1.96 0.93
C TRP A 38 -16.82 -2.52 0.58
N LYS A 39 -17.00 -3.82 0.85
CA LYS A 39 -18.27 -4.54 0.72
C LYS A 39 -18.44 -5.47 1.91
N GLY A 40 -19.53 -5.30 2.65
CA GLY A 40 -19.88 -6.10 3.83
C GLY A 40 -21.16 -6.90 3.59
N TYR A 41 -21.22 -8.12 4.12
CA TYR A 41 -22.33 -9.05 3.92
C TYR A 41 -23.06 -9.35 5.23
N LYS A 42 -24.37 -9.53 5.15
CA LYS A 42 -25.24 -10.08 6.19
C LYS A 42 -26.05 -11.22 5.59
N VAL A 43 -26.67 -12.05 6.44
CA VAL A 43 -27.49 -13.20 5.98
C VAL A 43 -28.54 -12.78 4.94
N THR A 44 -29.09 -11.58 5.07
CA THR A 44 -30.17 -11.06 4.22
C THR A 44 -29.72 -10.05 3.16
N GLY A 45 -28.41 -9.81 2.96
CA GLY A 45 -27.96 -8.85 1.96
C GLY A 45 -26.51 -8.39 2.11
N GLN A 46 -26.20 -7.26 1.52
CA GLN A 46 -24.86 -6.66 1.54
C GLN A 46 -24.98 -5.14 1.54
N HIS A 47 -23.91 -4.47 1.96
CA HIS A 47 -23.73 -3.02 1.81
C HIS A 47 -22.33 -2.71 1.31
N GLU A 48 -22.15 -1.55 0.70
CA GLU A 48 -20.87 -1.11 0.18
C GLU A 48 -20.61 0.37 0.45
N GLY A 49 -19.35 0.73 0.35
CA GLY A 49 -18.94 2.09 0.61
C GLY A 49 -17.46 2.32 0.37
N THR A 50 -16.99 3.46 0.86
CA THR A 50 -15.64 3.93 0.58
C THR A 50 -14.93 4.45 1.82
N ILE A 51 -13.60 4.46 1.74
CA ILE A 51 -12.67 5.05 2.71
C ILE A 51 -11.60 5.80 1.92
N SER A 52 -11.27 7.01 2.35
CA SER A 52 -10.20 7.83 1.78
C SER A 52 -8.82 7.32 2.19
N LEU A 53 -7.85 7.42 1.27
CA LEU A 53 -6.45 7.23 1.62
C LEU A 53 -5.90 8.52 2.24
N LYS A 54 -5.22 8.37 3.38
CA LYS A 54 -4.46 9.44 4.03
C LYS A 54 -3.07 9.58 3.43
N GLU A 55 -2.40 8.46 3.21
CA GLU A 55 -1.08 8.37 2.58
C GLU A 55 -0.90 7.02 1.88
N GLY A 56 0.01 6.98 0.91
CA GLY A 56 0.39 5.76 0.25
C GLY A 56 1.70 5.90 -0.51
N SER A 57 2.50 4.84 -0.51
CA SER A 57 3.69 4.72 -1.34
C SER A 57 3.91 3.28 -1.81
N LEU A 58 4.59 3.15 -2.93
CA LEU A 58 5.02 1.88 -3.51
C LEU A 58 6.53 1.93 -3.70
N THR A 59 7.22 0.90 -3.22
CA THR A 59 8.67 0.77 -3.32
C THR A 59 9.03 -0.18 -4.46
N PHE A 60 9.87 0.29 -5.38
CA PHE A 60 10.35 -0.49 -6.51
C PHE A 60 11.85 -0.72 -6.41
N SER A 61 12.29 -1.94 -6.72
CA SER A 61 13.68 -2.30 -6.96
C SER A 61 13.81 -2.76 -8.41
N ASP A 62 14.63 -2.07 -9.20
CA ASP A 62 14.82 -2.33 -10.64
C ASP A 62 13.49 -2.46 -11.40
N SER A 63 12.59 -1.51 -11.17
CA SER A 63 11.23 -1.44 -11.73
C SER A 63 10.28 -2.58 -11.32
N LYS A 64 10.68 -3.44 -10.39
CA LYS A 64 9.81 -4.46 -9.79
C LYS A 64 9.28 -3.95 -8.47
N LEU A 65 7.98 -4.10 -8.23
CA LEU A 65 7.38 -3.80 -6.94
C LEU A 65 7.99 -4.74 -5.89
N THR A 66 8.47 -4.19 -4.78
CA THR A 66 9.04 -4.97 -3.67
C THR A 66 8.39 -4.66 -2.33
N GLY A 67 7.73 -3.51 -2.22
CA GLY A 67 7.10 -3.08 -0.98
C GLY A 67 6.20 -1.87 -1.17
N GLY A 68 5.73 -1.33 -0.05
CA GLY A 68 4.85 -0.18 -0.03
C GLY A 68 4.07 -0.11 1.27
N HIS A 69 3.40 1.01 1.49
CA HIS A 69 2.49 1.19 2.60
C HIS A 69 1.31 2.05 2.18
N PHE A 70 0.18 1.84 2.84
CA PHE A 70 -1.03 2.63 2.70
C PHE A 70 -1.58 2.90 4.09
N VAL A 71 -2.02 4.13 4.33
CA VAL A 71 -2.76 4.46 5.53
C VAL A 71 -4.10 5.04 5.11
N MET A 72 -5.15 4.44 5.65
CA MET A 72 -6.54 4.81 5.45
C MET A 72 -6.95 5.77 6.56
N ASP A 73 -7.68 6.82 6.19
CA ASP A 73 -8.38 7.66 7.15
C ASP A 73 -9.72 6.99 7.48
N MET A 74 -9.78 6.25 8.57
CA MET A 74 -10.98 5.49 8.92
C MET A 74 -12.15 6.39 9.31
N THR A 75 -11.90 7.64 9.73
CA THR A 75 -12.96 8.61 10.04
C THR A 75 -13.80 8.99 8.81
N SER A 76 -13.20 8.84 7.61
CA SER A 76 -13.82 9.09 6.32
C SER A 76 -14.73 7.97 5.82
N ILE A 77 -14.87 6.85 6.57
CA ILE A 77 -15.72 5.73 6.16
C ILE A 77 -17.15 6.21 5.89
N THR A 78 -17.65 5.86 4.71
CA THR A 78 -19.02 6.18 4.27
C THR A 78 -19.66 5.01 3.55
N VAL A 79 -20.99 4.96 3.58
CA VAL A 79 -21.84 4.00 2.85
C VAL A 79 -22.35 4.66 1.57
N THR A 80 -22.24 3.97 0.44
CA THR A 80 -22.58 4.52 -0.90
C THR A 80 -23.84 3.93 -1.50
N ASP A 81 -24.36 2.82 -0.97
CA ASP A 81 -25.56 2.13 -1.47
C ASP A 81 -26.84 2.39 -0.66
N LEU A 82 -26.76 3.24 0.38
CA LEU A 82 -27.88 3.64 1.22
C LEU A 82 -28.00 5.17 1.28
N GLU A 83 -29.19 5.63 1.64
CA GLU A 83 -29.49 7.05 1.84
C GLU A 83 -30.24 7.29 3.17
N GLY A 84 -30.34 8.57 3.56
CA GLY A 84 -31.15 9.02 4.70
C GLY A 84 -30.78 8.37 6.04
N GLU A 85 -31.81 8.05 6.82
CA GLU A 85 -31.66 7.50 8.18
C GLU A 85 -30.92 6.16 8.20
N TYR A 86 -31.14 5.30 7.19
CA TYR A 86 -30.51 3.99 7.13
C TYR A 86 -29.00 4.08 6.90
N LYS A 87 -28.58 4.98 6.00
CA LYS A 87 -27.16 5.32 5.83
C LYS A 87 -26.56 5.81 7.15
N GLY A 88 -27.21 6.79 7.79
CA GLY A 88 -26.74 7.36 9.04
C GLY A 88 -26.62 6.34 10.17
N LYS A 89 -27.57 5.41 10.30
CA LYS A 89 -27.51 4.31 11.28
C LYS A 89 -26.33 3.39 11.05
N LEU A 90 -26.11 2.94 9.80
CA LEU A 90 -25.00 2.06 9.49
C LEU A 90 -23.65 2.74 9.69
N GLU A 91 -23.48 3.96 9.19
CA GLU A 91 -22.25 4.73 9.40
C GLU A 91 -21.97 4.96 10.89
N LYS A 92 -22.98 5.35 11.67
CA LYS A 92 -22.83 5.52 13.12
C LYS A 92 -22.37 4.21 13.80
N HIS A 93 -22.94 3.08 13.41
CA HIS A 93 -22.56 1.77 13.95
C HIS A 93 -21.13 1.37 13.57
N LEU A 94 -20.73 1.56 12.31
CA LEU A 94 -19.35 1.28 11.88
C LEU A 94 -18.33 2.13 12.65
N LYS A 95 -18.68 3.37 13.00
CA LYS A 95 -17.80 4.30 13.71
C LYS A 95 -17.75 4.08 15.23
N SER A 96 -18.72 3.36 15.80
CA SER A 96 -18.88 3.22 17.26
C SER A 96 -17.91 2.23 17.89
N ASP A 97 -17.96 2.19 19.23
CA ASP A 97 -17.20 1.28 20.08
C ASP A 97 -17.55 -0.21 19.85
N ASP A 98 -18.67 -0.50 19.19
CA ASP A 98 -19.10 -1.87 18.86
C ASP A 98 -18.41 -2.42 17.60
N PHE A 99 -17.71 -1.57 16.85
CA PHE A 99 -17.08 -1.97 15.59
C PHE A 99 -15.64 -1.44 15.46
N PHE A 100 -15.41 -0.31 14.76
CA PHE A 100 -14.05 0.16 14.52
C PHE A 100 -13.49 1.08 15.61
N VAL A 101 -14.31 1.57 16.55
CA VAL A 101 -13.87 2.39 17.70
C VAL A 101 -13.02 3.59 17.24
N LEU A 102 -13.54 4.38 16.29
CA LEU A 102 -12.72 5.35 15.55
C LEU A 102 -12.14 6.49 16.39
N GLU A 103 -12.73 6.78 17.55
CA GLU A 103 -12.17 7.71 18.54
C GLU A 103 -10.79 7.25 19.04
N LYS A 104 -10.52 5.93 19.07
CA LYS A 104 -9.23 5.35 19.46
C LYS A 104 -8.38 4.90 18.28
N HIS A 105 -9.03 4.53 17.17
CA HIS A 105 -8.40 3.95 15.98
C HIS A 105 -8.80 4.69 14.70
N SER A 106 -8.41 5.96 14.60
CA SER A 106 -8.78 6.85 13.49
C SER A 106 -8.09 6.53 12.16
N THR A 107 -7.08 5.65 12.16
CA THR A 107 -6.37 5.20 10.95
C THR A 107 -6.18 3.70 10.94
N ALA A 108 -6.18 3.12 9.74
CA ALA A 108 -5.77 1.73 9.50
C ALA A 108 -4.60 1.70 8.52
N SER A 109 -3.68 0.76 8.68
CA SER A 109 -2.45 0.68 7.87
C SER A 109 -2.32 -0.68 7.19
N PHE A 110 -1.93 -0.67 5.92
CA PHE A 110 -1.55 -1.86 5.15
C PHE A 110 -0.12 -1.72 4.68
N LYS A 111 0.71 -2.74 4.91
CA LYS A 111 2.12 -2.75 4.52
C LYS A 111 2.40 -3.94 3.60
N ILE A 112 2.90 -3.65 2.41
CA ILE A 112 3.40 -4.67 1.49
C ILE A 112 4.80 -5.06 1.97
N THR A 113 4.91 -6.29 2.47
CA THR A 113 6.20 -6.86 2.93
C THR A 113 6.85 -7.76 1.88
N LYS A 114 6.06 -8.24 0.91
CA LYS A 114 6.51 -9.03 -0.23
C LYS A 114 5.58 -8.78 -1.40
N ALA A 115 6.14 -8.76 -2.61
CA ALA A 115 5.36 -8.69 -3.84
C ALA A 115 5.89 -9.74 -4.83
N ASP A 116 5.03 -10.65 -5.25
CA ASP A 116 5.35 -11.69 -6.23
C ASP A 116 4.52 -11.45 -7.51
N GLY A 117 5.17 -11.15 -8.62
CA GLY A 117 4.46 -10.74 -9.82
C GLY A 117 5.35 -10.35 -10.99
N LYS A 118 4.73 -10.22 -12.16
CA LYS A 118 5.36 -9.75 -13.40
C LYS A 118 4.36 -8.94 -14.21
N ASN A 119 4.88 -8.10 -15.11
CA ASN A 119 4.07 -7.32 -16.07
C ASN A 119 2.97 -6.47 -15.40
N GLY A 120 3.31 -5.80 -14.29
CA GLY A 120 2.39 -4.92 -13.56
C GLY A 120 1.34 -5.62 -12.71
N LYS A 121 1.28 -6.96 -12.70
CA LYS A 121 0.38 -7.74 -11.85
C LYS A 121 1.18 -8.37 -10.71
N TYR A 122 0.85 -8.00 -9.48
CA TYR A 122 1.54 -8.47 -8.28
C TYR A 122 0.55 -9.06 -7.29
N LYS A 123 0.95 -10.15 -6.65
CA LYS A 123 0.38 -10.63 -5.41
C LYS A 123 1.18 -10.00 -4.27
N VAL A 124 0.49 -9.25 -3.41
CA VAL A 124 1.04 -8.48 -2.30
C VAL A 124 0.42 -8.89 -0.97
#